data_AF-E1YCZ9-F1
#
_entry.id   AF-E1YCZ9-F1
#
_cell.length_a   1.000
_cell.length_b   1.000
_cell.length_c   1.000
_cell.angle_alpha   90.00
_cell.angle_beta   90.00
_cell.angle_gamma   90.00
#
_symmetry.space_group_name_H-M   'P 1'
#
loop_
_entity.id
_entity.type
_entity.pdbx_description
1 polymer ?
#
loop_
_entity_poly.entity_id
_entity_poly.type
_entity_poly.pdbx_seq_one_letter_code
_entity_poly.pdbx_strand_id
1 'polypeptide(L)'
;MNLYHSVLISKREFELSYHFRIRNFSKKGMCILVREDSKIIEHLHVGEVLNMQFYPLKESDPIEYSKAEIKHISKDDRGRFPGHLLVGLNKFESE
;
A
#
# COMPACT_ATOMS: atom_id res chain seq x y z
N MET A 1 -10.16 4.35 -13.00
CA MET A 1 -9.93 5.69 -12.41
C MET A 1 -9.35 5.46 -11.03
N ASN A 2 -8.23 6.09 -10.66
CA ASN A 2 -7.68 5.94 -9.30
C ASN A 2 -8.60 6.74 -8.37
N LEU A 3 -9.00 6.19 -7.21
CA LEU A 3 -9.88 6.88 -6.26
C LEU A 3 -9.11 7.48 -5.07
N TYR A 4 -7.91 6.94 -4.79
CA TYR A 4 -7.10 7.30 -3.63
C TYR A 4 -5.69 7.70 -4.06
N HIS A 5 -5.10 8.69 -3.38
CA HIS A 5 -3.73 9.14 -3.65
C HIS A 5 -2.69 8.56 -2.69
N SER A 6 -3.11 8.15 -1.50
CA SER A 6 -2.21 7.60 -0.48
C SER A 6 -2.94 6.70 0.51
N VAL A 7 -2.15 5.94 1.27
CA VAL A 7 -2.64 5.00 2.28
C VAL A 7 -1.77 5.09 3.54
N LEU A 8 -2.42 5.06 4.70
CA LEU A 8 -1.75 4.91 5.99
C LEU A 8 -1.90 3.46 6.46
N ILE A 9 -0.76 2.85 6.78
CA ILE A 9 -0.69 1.51 7.36
C ILE A 9 -0.28 1.66 8.83
N SER A 10 -1.12 1.13 9.72
CA SER A 10 -0.87 1.09 11.16
C SER A 10 -1.20 -0.30 11.68
N LYS A 11 -0.27 -0.91 12.41
CA LYS A 11 -0.44 -2.19 13.09
C LYS A 11 0.11 -2.03 14.51
N ARG A 12 -0.46 -2.73 15.50
CA ARG A 12 0.03 -2.65 16.88
C ARG A 12 1.48 -3.09 17.04
N GLU A 13 1.92 -4.02 16.19
CA GLU A 13 3.30 -4.48 16.10
C GLU A 13 4.25 -3.41 15.55
N PHE A 14 3.71 -2.36 14.92
CA PHE A 14 4.51 -1.25 14.43
C PHE A 14 4.58 -0.19 15.52
N GLU A 15 5.80 0.19 15.92
CA GLU A 15 6.01 1.35 16.78
C GLU A 15 5.62 2.67 16.08
N LEU A 16 5.48 2.63 14.74
CA LEU A 16 5.18 3.78 13.89
C LEU A 16 4.07 3.45 12.88
N SER A 17 3.27 4.47 12.54
CA SER A 17 2.39 4.39 11.36
C SER A 17 3.15 4.83 10.11
N TYR A 18 2.90 4.16 8.99
CA TYR A 18 3.61 4.41 7.74
C TYR A 18 2.64 4.92 6.66
N HIS A 19 2.95 6.08 6.09
CA HIS A 19 2.14 6.72 5.05
C HIS A 19 2.82 6.59 3.69
N PHE A 20 2.14 5.98 2.73
CA PHE A 20 2.66 5.76 1.38
C PHE A 20 1.78 6.41 0.31
N ARG A 21 2.41 6.95 -0.73
CA ARG A 21 1.71 7.32 -1.96
C ARG A 21 1.33 6.07 -2.74
N ILE A 22 0.09 6.04 -3.22
CA ILE A 22 -0.39 4.98 -4.10
C ILE A 22 0.15 5.23 -5.51
N ARG A 23 0.63 4.15 -6.13
CA ARG A 23 1.06 4.09 -7.53
C ARG A 23 0.24 3.01 -8.22
N ASN A 24 -0.53 3.39 -9.23
CA ASN A 24 -1.22 2.42 -10.08
C ASN A 24 -0.32 2.04 -11.24
N PHE A 25 0.21 0.82 -11.21
CA PHE A 25 0.88 0.22 -12.34
C PHE A 25 -0.17 -0.62 -13.06
N SER A 26 -0.55 -0.21 -14.28
CA SER A 26 -1.71 -0.75 -15.01
C SER A 26 -1.79 -2.28 -15.12
N LYS A 27 -0.66 -3.00 -15.00
CA LYS A 27 -0.60 -4.47 -15.00
C LYS A 27 -0.65 -5.14 -13.62
N LYS A 28 -0.34 -4.42 -12.54
CA LYS A 28 -0.25 -4.97 -11.16
C LYS A 28 -1.32 -4.40 -10.22
N GLY A 29 -2.13 -3.46 -10.69
CA GLY A 29 -3.16 -2.80 -9.89
C GLY A 29 -2.58 -1.72 -8.98
N MET A 30 -3.19 -1.57 -7.80
CA MET A 30 -2.78 -0.62 -6.77
C MET A 30 -1.52 -1.11 -6.08
N CYS A 31 -0.48 -0.26 -6.03
CA CYS A 31 0.77 -0.58 -5.35
C CYS A 31 1.28 0.60 -4.52
N ILE A 32 2.13 0.30 -3.55
CA ILE A 32 2.97 1.27 -2.85
C ILE A 32 4.45 0.95 -3.08
N LEU A 33 5.30 1.96 -2.95
CA LEU A 33 6.75 1.80 -2.98
C LEU A 33 7.28 1.84 -1.55
N VAL A 34 8.01 0.78 -1.18
CA VAL A 34 8.63 0.63 0.13
C VAL A 34 10.13 0.46 -0.06
N ARG A 35 10.97 1.15 0.72
CA ARG A 35 12.42 0.95 0.64
C ARG A 35 12.78 -0.46 1.12
N GLU A 36 13.72 -1.11 0.44
CA GLU A 36 14.19 -2.48 0.76
C GLU A 36 14.75 -2.61 2.18
N ASP A 37 15.23 -1.52 2.77
CA ASP A 37 15.81 -1.45 4.13
C ASP A 37 14.86 -0.80 5.16
N SER A 38 13.59 -0.59 4.81
CA SER A 38 12.60 -0.08 5.77
C SER A 38 12.13 -1.20 6.69
N LYS A 39 12.15 -0.98 8.00
CA LYS A 39 11.66 -1.96 9.01
C LYS A 39 10.25 -2.49 8.72
N ILE A 40 9.37 -1.71 8.10
CA ILE A 40 8.02 -2.18 7.76
C ILE A 40 8.06 -3.42 6.88
N ILE A 41 9.08 -3.59 6.03
CA ILE A 41 9.15 -4.72 5.10
C ILE A 41 9.24 -6.06 5.82
N GLU A 42 9.88 -6.07 7.00
CA GLU A 42 10.01 -7.26 7.84
C GLU A 42 8.66 -7.73 8.41
N HIS A 43 7.64 -6.86 8.35
CA HIS A 43 6.32 -7.09 8.90
C HIS A 43 5.22 -7.15 7.84
N LEU A 44 5.58 -7.13 6.55
CA LEU A 44 4.62 -7.27 5.45
C LEU A 44 4.77 -8.65 4.81
N HIS A 45 3.68 -9.41 4.79
CA HIS A 45 3.67 -10.74 4.18
C HIS A 45 2.64 -10.84 3.06
N VAL A 46 2.97 -11.56 1.98
CA VAL A 46 2.01 -11.84 0.91
C VAL A 46 0.86 -12.69 1.46
N GLY A 47 -0.37 -12.31 1.14
CA GLY A 47 -1.61 -12.89 1.68
C GLY A 47 -2.08 -12.27 2.99
N GLU A 48 -1.28 -11.40 3.62
CA GLU A 48 -1.67 -10.70 4.84
C GLU A 48 -2.75 -9.66 4.56
N VAL A 49 -3.75 -9.60 5.44
CA VAL A 49 -4.83 -8.60 5.38
C VAL A 49 -4.64 -7.59 6.51
N LEU A 50 -4.51 -6.32 6.14
CA LEU A 50 -4.26 -5.22 7.06
C LEU A 50 -5.44 -4.24 7.05
N ASN A 51 -5.77 -3.66 8.20
CA ASN A 51 -6.63 -2.49 8.26
C ASN A 51 -5.81 -1.27 7.85
N MET A 52 -6.32 -0.51 6.88
CA MET A 52 -5.64 0.65 6.31
C MET A 52 -6.59 1.84 6.21
N GLN A 53 -6.02 3.05 6.22
CA GLN A 53 -6.75 4.27 5.92
C GLN A 53 -6.41 4.73 4.51
N PHE A 54 -7.41 4.81 3.65
CA PHE A 54 -7.28 5.25 2.27
C PHE A 54 -7.67 6.72 2.16
N TYR A 55 -6.74 7.53 1.65
CA TYR A 55 -6.93 8.97 1.49
C TYR A 55 -7.40 9.26 0.07
N PRO A 56 -8.65 9.73 -0.12
CA PRO A 56 -9.26 9.93 -1.42
C PRO A 56 -8.62 11.09 -2.18
N LEU A 57 -8.64 11.03 -3.52
CA LEU A 57 -8.08 12.09 -4.37
C LEU A 57 -8.77 13.45 -4.19
N LYS A 58 -10.07 13.44 -3.88
CA LYS A 58 -10.82 14.65 -3.57
C LYS A 58 -10.70 14.90 -2.08
N GLU A 59 -10.13 16.04 -1.72
CA GLU A 59 -9.95 16.43 -0.31
C GLU A 59 -11.28 16.56 0.45
N SER A 60 -12.40 16.75 -0.27
CA SER A 60 -13.74 16.77 0.31
C SER A 60 -14.27 15.41 0.73
N ASP A 61 -13.71 14.33 0.19
CA ASP A 61 -14.19 12.97 0.46
C ASP A 61 -13.58 12.49 1.79
N PRO A 62 -14.34 11.74 2.61
CA PRO A 62 -13.84 11.26 3.89
C PRO A 62 -12.73 10.21 3.71
N ILE A 63 -11.81 10.16 4.68
CA ILE A 63 -10.84 9.08 4.79
C ILE A 63 -11.60 7.75 4.95
N GLU A 64 -11.26 6.78 4.12
CA GLU A 64 -11.91 5.48 4.15
C GLU A 64 -11.10 4.45 4.94
N TYR A 65 -11.74 3.80 5.91
CA TYR A 65 -11.15 2.73 6.70
C TYR A 65 -11.56 1.40 6.08
N SER A 66 -10.61 0.69 5.46
CA SER A 66 -10.89 -0.59 4.82
C SER A 66 -9.74 -1.57 5.01
N LYS A 67 -10.08 -2.85 4.88
CA LYS A 67 -9.09 -3.92 4.82
C LYS A 67 -8.44 -3.94 3.43
N ALA A 68 -7.18 -4.34 3.37
CA ALA A 68 -6.52 -4.67 2.11
C ALA A 68 -5.57 -5.84 2.27
N GLU A 69 -5.52 -6.71 1.26
CA GLU A 69 -4.60 -7.83 1.17
C GLU A 69 -3.31 -7.42 0.47
N ILE A 70 -2.16 -7.83 1.00
CA ILE A 70 -0.87 -7.74 0.31
C ILE A 70 -0.79 -8.83 -0.75
N LYS A 71 -0.92 -8.48 -2.04
CA LYS A 71 -0.96 -9.46 -3.15
C LYS A 71 0.41 -9.93 -3.59
N HIS A 72 1.41 -9.05 -3.56
CA HIS A 72 2.77 -9.38 -3.95
C HIS A 72 3.75 -8.37 -3.35
N ILE A 73 5.00 -8.80 -3.17
CA ILE A 73 6.14 -7.95 -2.85
C ILE A 73 7.21 -8.29 -3.90
N SER A 74 7.56 -7.35 -4.76
CA SER A 74 8.45 -7.62 -5.90
C SER A 74 9.31 -6.42 -6.23
N LYS A 75 10.48 -6.64 -6.84
CA LYS A 75 11.24 -5.56 -7.47
C LYS A 75 10.50 -5.06 -8.72
N ASP A 76 10.75 -3.82 -9.12
CA ASP A 76 10.27 -3.36 -10.42
C ASP A 76 11.04 -4.05 -11.55
N ASP A 77 10.32 -4.78 -12.40
CA ASP A 77 10.90 -5.58 -13.49
C ASP A 77 11.68 -4.73 -14.51
N ARG A 78 11.45 -3.41 -14.51
CA ARG A 78 12.13 -2.43 -15.38
C ARG A 78 13.24 -1.66 -14.66
N GLY A 79 13.51 -1.96 -13.39
CA GLY A 79 14.55 -1.30 -12.59
C GLY A 79 14.32 0.19 -12.33
N ARG A 80 13.08 0.70 -12.47
CA ARG A 80 12.78 2.15 -12.36
C ARG A 80 12.91 2.69 -10.94
N PHE A 81 12.83 1.80 -9.95
CA PHE A 81 12.84 2.17 -8.54
C PHE A 81 13.95 1.40 -7.81
N PRO A 82 15.23 1.79 -7.99
CA PRO A 82 16.33 1.13 -7.30
C PRO A 82 16.20 1.28 -5.79
N GLY A 83 16.47 0.20 -5.05
CA GLY A 83 16.34 0.15 -3.60
C GLY A 83 14.90 0.17 -3.07
N HIS A 84 13.90 -0.03 -3.93
CA HIS A 84 12.50 -0.07 -3.55
C HIS A 84 11.80 -1.34 -4.05
N LEU A 85 10.87 -1.82 -3.24
CA LEU A 85 9.95 -2.90 -3.54
C LEU A 85 8.56 -2.34 -3.87
N LEU A 86 7.93 -2.96 -4.85
CA LEU A 86 6.53 -2.81 -5.19
C LEU A 86 5.70 -3.76 -4.33
N VAL A 87 4.92 -3.19 -3.42
CA VAL A 87 3.96 -3.92 -2.61
C VAL A 87 2.58 -3.72 -3.23
N GLY A 88 2.00 -4.79 -3.76
CA GLY A 88 0.68 -4.80 -4.38
C GLY A 88 -0.41 -4.91 -3.33
N LEU A 89 -1.46 -4.08 -3.46
CA LEU A 89 -2.57 -3.99 -2.54
C LEU A 89 -3.88 -4.35 -3.25
N ASN A 90 -4.68 -5.20 -2.62
CA ASN A 90 -6.06 -5.45 -3.01
C ASN A 90 -7.00 -5.01 -1.90
N LYS A 91 -7.61 -3.84 -2.06
CA LYS A 91 -8.58 -3.30 -1.11
C LYS A 91 -9.88 -4.09 -1.19
N PHE A 92 -10.44 -4.44 -0.03
CA PHE A 92 -11.77 -5.03 0.04
C PHE A 92 -12.81 -3.90 -0.10
N GLU A 93 -13.86 -4.17 -0.88
CA GLU A 93 -15.03 -3.30 -0.92
C GLU A 93 -15.85 -3.54 0.35
N SER A 94 -16.31 -2.46 0.98
CA SER A 94 -17.32 -2.56 2.01
C SER A 94 -18.66 -2.83 1.32
N GLU A 95 -19.39 -3.85 1.78
CA GLU A 95 -20.79 -4.10 1.37
C GLU A 95 -21.72 -2.94 1.74
#